data_AF-A0AAV3AF31-F1
#
_entry.id   AF-A0AAV3AF31-F1
#
_cell.length_a   1.000
_cell.length_b   1.000
_cell.length_c   1.000
_cell.angle_alpha   90.00
_cell.angle_beta   90.00
_cell.angle_gamma   90.00
#
_symmetry.space_group_name_H-M   'P 1'
#
loop_
_entity.id
_entity.type
_entity.pdbx_description
1 polymer ?
#
loop_
_entity_poly.entity_id
_entity_poly.type
_entity_poly.pdbx_seq_one_letter_code
_entity_poly.pdbx_strand_id
1 'polypeptide(L)'
;MCRPRGPGALFGLLNSPGRLCHAGALPESHVLPSCTATLSRLTPGLHLQPDFITGEEEAALCGELEPLLRKRRYESGHWDDAIHGFREIERLHWSPGCSAVLQRVREKAFPPGEAQLSLVHVLDLQKDGYIKPHVDSVKFCGSTIAGICLLSSSVMRLVCVNNPEERVDLLLPRRSLYIIR
;
A
#
# COMPACT_ATOMS: atom_id res chain seq x y z
N MET A 1 -16.38 34.79 0.65
CA MET A 1 -15.81 34.63 -0.70
C MET A 1 -15.24 33.22 -0.81
N CYS A 2 -16.04 32.29 -1.35
CA CYS A 2 -15.62 30.90 -1.59
C CYS A 2 -15.00 30.78 -2.97
N ARG A 3 -13.81 30.18 -3.07
CA ARG A 3 -13.34 29.54 -4.30
C ARG A 3 -12.78 28.14 -4.01
N PRO A 4 -12.97 27.17 -4.92
CA PRO A 4 -12.87 25.74 -4.66
C PRO A 4 -11.54 25.14 -5.17
N ARG A 5 -10.93 24.17 -4.47
CA ARG A 5 -9.87 23.28 -4.99
C ARG A 5 -9.83 21.95 -4.20
N GLY A 6 -10.19 20.83 -4.83
CA GLY A 6 -9.87 19.46 -4.35
C GLY A 6 -8.56 18.96 -4.96
N PRO A 7 -8.37 17.63 -5.17
CA PRO A 7 -8.41 16.47 -4.25
C PRO A 7 -6.96 16.12 -3.76
N GLY A 8 -6.68 15.60 -2.56
CA GLY A 8 -6.90 14.22 -2.12
C GLY A 8 -5.58 13.43 -2.14
N ALA A 9 -5.14 12.91 -0.98
CA ALA A 9 -3.82 12.33 -0.77
C ALA A 9 -3.63 10.97 -1.46
N LEU A 10 -2.43 10.66 -1.95
CA LEU A 10 -1.97 9.30 -2.14
C LEU A 10 -1.83 8.69 -0.73
N PHE A 11 -2.34 7.48 -0.51
CA PHE A 11 -1.70 6.31 0.14
C PHE A 11 -1.25 5.42 -1.01
N GLY A 12 -0.17 4.63 -0.97
CA GLY A 12 0.32 3.90 -2.16
C GLY A 12 -0.76 3.06 -2.88
N LEU A 13 -1.52 3.68 -3.81
CA LEU A 13 -2.83 3.24 -4.33
C LEU A 13 -3.30 4.08 -5.55
N LEU A 14 -3.40 3.50 -6.76
CA LEU A 14 -3.68 4.17 -8.05
C LEU A 14 -4.61 3.40 -9.03
N ASN A 15 -5.71 4.03 -9.46
CA ASN A 15 -6.81 3.42 -10.23
C ASN A 15 -6.68 3.70 -11.71
N SER A 16 -6.94 2.67 -12.51
CA SER A 16 -7.65 2.81 -13.77
C SER A 16 -8.39 1.51 -14.13
N PRO A 17 -9.49 1.59 -14.90
CA PRO A 17 -10.28 0.43 -15.28
C PRO A 17 -9.69 -0.21 -16.52
N GLY A 18 -8.99 -1.34 -16.37
CA GLY A 18 -8.36 -2.05 -17.47
C GLY A 18 -8.20 -3.52 -17.18
N ARG A 19 -9.00 -4.35 -17.86
CA ARG A 19 -8.89 -5.82 -17.82
C ARG A 19 -7.62 -6.21 -18.59
N LEU A 20 -6.64 -6.89 -17.96
CA LEU A 20 -6.02 -8.16 -18.42
C LEU A 20 -4.75 -8.59 -17.65
N CYS A 21 -4.83 -9.85 -17.17
CA CYS A 21 -3.82 -10.91 -17.02
C CYS A 21 -2.42 -10.60 -16.47
N HIS A 22 -2.22 -10.74 -15.15
CA HIS A 22 -1.10 -11.49 -14.55
C HIS A 22 -1.65 -12.19 -13.29
N ALA A 23 -1.55 -13.52 -13.22
CA ALA A 23 -2.05 -14.28 -12.07
C ALA A 23 -1.30 -13.85 -10.80
N GLY A 24 -2.05 -13.51 -9.75
CA GLY A 24 -1.48 -13.23 -8.44
C GLY A 24 -0.66 -14.41 -7.93
N ALA A 25 0.51 -14.11 -7.35
CA ALA A 25 1.38 -15.10 -6.74
C ALA A 25 1.36 -14.81 -5.24
N LEU A 26 0.90 -15.80 -4.47
CA LEU A 26 0.79 -15.71 -3.02
C LEU A 26 1.59 -16.87 -2.43
N PRO A 27 2.63 -16.60 -1.62
CA PRO A 27 3.32 -17.67 -0.89
C PRO A 27 2.34 -18.29 0.12
N GLU A 28 2.11 -19.60 0.07
CA GLU A 28 1.15 -20.29 0.95
C GLU A 28 1.43 -20.03 2.44
N SER A 29 2.69 -19.90 2.83
CA SER A 29 3.10 -19.62 4.21
C SER A 29 2.75 -18.21 4.71
N HIS A 30 2.33 -17.30 3.83
CA HIS A 30 2.04 -15.91 4.15
C HIS A 30 0.55 -15.59 4.07
N VAL A 31 -0.29 -16.57 3.77
CA VAL A 31 -1.72 -16.36 3.51
C VAL A 31 -2.55 -17.30 4.35
N LEU A 32 -3.44 -16.74 5.16
CA LEU A 32 -4.40 -17.48 5.98
C LEU A 32 -5.84 -17.09 5.57
N PRO A 33 -6.48 -17.84 4.67
CA PRO A 33 -7.85 -17.57 4.26
C PRO A 33 -8.87 -18.17 5.24
N SER A 34 -10.09 -17.63 5.27
CA SER A 34 -11.20 -18.24 5.99
C SER A 34 -11.63 -19.58 5.40
N CYS A 35 -11.58 -19.71 4.08
CA CYS A 35 -11.72 -20.98 3.36
C CYS A 35 -11.02 -20.95 1.99
N THR A 36 -10.84 -22.12 1.39
CA THR A 36 -10.18 -22.27 0.08
C THR A 36 -10.91 -21.51 -1.04
N ALA A 37 -12.25 -21.49 -1.02
CA ALA A 37 -13.05 -20.76 -2.00
C ALA A 37 -12.82 -19.24 -1.95
N THR A 38 -12.70 -18.67 -0.74
CA THR A 38 -12.36 -17.26 -0.55
C THR A 38 -10.98 -16.95 -1.12
N LEU A 39 -9.99 -17.82 -0.86
CA LEU A 39 -8.64 -17.67 -1.42
C LEU A 39 -8.70 -17.67 -2.95
N SER A 40 -9.29 -18.70 -3.58
CA SER A 40 -9.34 -18.82 -5.04
C SER A 40 -9.97 -17.62 -5.74
N ARG A 41 -10.97 -16.97 -5.12
CA ARG A 41 -11.62 -15.78 -5.67
C ARG A 41 -10.75 -14.52 -5.55
N LEU A 42 -9.95 -14.40 -4.51
CA LEU A 42 -9.10 -13.23 -4.24
C LEU A 42 -7.73 -13.32 -4.91
N THR A 43 -7.19 -14.53 -5.11
CA THR A 43 -5.86 -14.75 -5.72
C THR A 43 -5.63 -13.98 -7.03
N PRO A 44 -6.59 -13.88 -7.98
CA PRO A 44 -6.35 -13.13 -9.21
C PRO A 44 -6.07 -11.64 -8.99
N GLY A 45 -6.66 -11.06 -7.95
CA GLY A 45 -6.51 -9.65 -7.59
C GLY A 45 -5.38 -9.38 -6.60
N LEU A 46 -4.77 -10.41 -6.02
CA LEU A 46 -3.84 -10.24 -4.92
C LEU A 46 -2.46 -10.81 -5.22
N HIS A 47 -1.42 -9.99 -5.05
CA HIS A 47 -0.03 -10.39 -5.23
C HIS A 47 0.78 -10.01 -3.99
N LEU A 48 1.63 -10.93 -3.54
CA LEU A 48 2.60 -10.67 -2.47
C LEU A 48 3.96 -11.20 -2.90
N GLN A 49 4.96 -10.31 -2.92
CA GLN A 49 6.34 -10.68 -3.17
C GLN A 49 7.20 -10.32 -1.95
N PRO A 50 7.62 -11.31 -1.16
CA PRO A 50 8.67 -11.15 -0.16
C PRO A 50 10.00 -10.74 -0.79
N ASP A 51 10.84 -10.02 -0.04
CA ASP A 51 12.18 -9.59 -0.46
C ASP A 51 12.20 -8.90 -1.85
N PHE A 52 11.17 -8.08 -2.12
CA PHE A 52 11.08 -7.30 -3.35
C PHE A 52 12.17 -6.23 -3.43
N ILE A 53 12.50 -5.61 -2.30
CA ILE A 53 13.64 -4.71 -2.17
C ILE A 53 14.78 -5.34 -1.40
N THR A 54 16.01 -4.94 -1.71
CA THR A 54 17.20 -5.35 -0.95
C THR A 54 17.32 -4.58 0.37
N GLY A 55 18.22 -5.02 1.25
CA GLY A 55 18.53 -4.27 2.47
C GLY A 55 19.15 -2.89 2.20
N GLU A 56 19.91 -2.75 1.11
CA GLU A 56 20.50 -1.48 0.68
C GLU A 56 19.43 -0.51 0.17
N GLU A 57 18.47 -1.00 -0.60
CA GLU A 57 17.34 -0.21 -1.10
C GLU A 57 16.42 0.24 0.02
N GLU A 58 16.16 -0.64 0.99
CA GLU A 58 15.44 -0.27 2.21
C GLU A 58 16.20 0.81 2.98
N ALA A 59 17.50 0.66 3.17
CA ALA A 59 18.32 1.66 3.86
C ALA A 59 18.31 3.02 3.13
N ALA A 60 18.34 3.02 1.80
CA ALA A 60 18.24 4.23 0.98
C ALA A 60 16.88 4.93 1.15
N LEU A 61 15.78 4.18 1.07
CA LEU A 61 14.43 4.70 1.32
C LEU A 61 14.31 5.27 2.74
N CYS A 62 14.73 4.52 3.75
CA CYS A 62 14.69 4.97 5.14
C CYS A 62 15.55 6.22 5.38
N GLY A 63 16.77 6.26 4.83
CA GLY A 63 17.67 7.40 4.97
C GLY A 63 17.12 8.67 4.34
N GLU A 64 16.38 8.54 3.23
CA GLU A 64 15.73 9.66 2.56
C GLU A 64 14.41 10.09 3.24
N LEU A 65 13.70 9.18 3.92
CA LEU A 65 12.40 9.44 4.53
C LEU A 65 12.48 9.90 5.99
N GLU A 66 13.38 9.33 6.79
CA GLU A 66 13.47 9.59 8.23
C GLU A 66 13.66 11.09 8.56
N PRO A 67 14.53 11.85 7.88
CA PRO A 67 14.69 13.28 8.16
C PRO A 67 13.43 14.12 7.91
N LEU A 68 12.52 13.64 7.04
CA LEU A 68 11.27 14.32 6.72
C LEU A 68 10.16 13.92 7.69
N LEU A 69 10.01 12.61 7.94
CA LEU A 69 9.01 12.07 8.85
C LEU A 69 9.25 12.52 10.29
N ARG A 70 10.51 12.62 10.73
CA ARG A 70 10.85 13.12 12.09
C ARG A 70 10.41 14.55 12.36
N LYS A 71 10.13 15.36 11.33
CA LYS A 71 9.57 16.70 11.47
C LYS A 71 8.05 16.69 11.72
N ARG A 72 7.38 15.56 11.48
CA ARG A 72 5.97 15.36 11.75
C ARG A 72 5.79 14.74 13.14
N ARG A 73 4.73 15.15 13.82
CA ARG A 73 4.29 14.49 15.06
C ARG A 73 3.41 13.30 14.67
N TYR A 74 3.41 12.29 15.52
CA TYR A 74 2.40 11.24 15.40
C TYR A 74 1.03 11.79 15.77
N GLU A 75 0.05 11.44 14.96
CA GLU A 75 -1.35 11.79 15.09
C GLU A 75 -2.10 10.63 15.75
N SER A 76 -2.96 10.96 16.70
CA SER A 76 -3.77 9.97 17.42
C SER A 76 -4.92 9.43 16.59
N GLY A 77 -5.31 10.10 15.50
CA GLY A 77 -6.40 9.69 14.62
C GLY A 77 -6.60 10.67 13.47
N HIS A 78 -7.04 10.15 12.32
CA HIS A 78 -7.44 10.94 11.16
C HIS A 78 -8.93 11.34 11.25
N TRP A 79 -9.42 12.26 10.42
CA TRP A 79 -10.82 12.74 10.48
C TRP A 79 -11.86 11.67 10.16
N ASP A 80 -11.48 10.63 9.41
CA ASP A 80 -12.28 9.44 9.10
C ASP A 80 -12.05 8.28 10.07
N ASP A 81 -11.22 8.48 11.09
CA ASP A 81 -10.90 7.52 12.15
C ASP A 81 -10.25 6.19 11.65
N ALA A 82 -9.77 6.15 10.41
CA ALA A 82 -9.24 4.92 9.80
C ALA A 82 -7.85 4.54 10.32
N ILE A 83 -7.01 5.50 10.69
CA ILE A 83 -5.60 5.27 11.02
C ILE A 83 -5.24 5.90 12.36
N HIS A 84 -4.53 5.15 13.19
CA HIS A 84 -4.19 5.49 14.56
C HIS A 84 -2.68 5.37 14.81
N GLY A 85 -2.09 6.33 15.53
CA GLY A 85 -0.68 6.31 15.90
C GLY A 85 0.25 6.42 14.68
N PHE A 86 -0.04 7.37 13.78
CA PHE A 86 0.63 7.49 12.49
C PHE A 86 1.21 8.88 12.24
N ARG A 87 2.16 8.98 11.33
CA ARG A 87 2.58 10.23 10.69
C ARG A 87 2.74 9.98 9.20
N GLU A 88 2.47 11.00 8.40
CA GLU A 88 2.48 10.82 6.95
C GLU A 88 3.03 12.02 6.19
N ILE A 89 3.48 11.74 4.96
CA ILE A 89 3.84 12.74 3.96
C ILE A 89 3.47 12.24 2.56
N GLU A 90 3.32 13.19 1.64
CA GLU A 90 3.27 12.93 0.21
C GLU A 90 4.52 13.49 -0.46
N ARG A 91 5.10 12.74 -1.40
CA ARG A 91 6.35 13.10 -2.06
C ARG A 91 6.32 12.89 -3.56
N LEU A 92 6.65 13.94 -4.29
CA LEU A 92 6.85 13.90 -5.74
C LEU A 92 8.30 13.54 -6.12
N HIS A 93 9.26 14.17 -5.44
CA HIS A 93 10.68 14.08 -5.80
C HIS A 93 11.41 13.10 -4.89
N TRP A 94 12.20 12.23 -5.52
CA TRP A 94 12.96 11.16 -4.90
C TRP A 94 14.39 11.16 -5.42
N SER A 95 15.35 10.70 -4.60
CA SER A 95 16.72 10.46 -5.09
C SER A 95 16.72 9.45 -6.26
N PRO A 96 17.78 9.41 -7.09
CA PRO A 96 17.86 8.46 -8.19
C PRO A 96 17.71 6.99 -7.74
N GLY A 97 18.29 6.61 -6.61
CA GLY A 97 18.17 5.26 -6.05
C GLY A 97 16.75 4.91 -5.65
N CYS A 98 16.08 5.78 -4.88
CA CYS A 98 14.69 5.57 -4.48
C CYS A 98 13.72 5.62 -5.69
N SER A 99 13.99 6.50 -6.66
CA SER A 99 13.22 6.58 -7.90
C SER A 99 13.27 5.27 -8.68
N ALA A 100 14.43 4.61 -8.75
CA ALA A 100 14.57 3.31 -9.42
C ALA A 100 13.72 2.22 -8.73
N VAL A 101 13.70 2.19 -7.39
CA VAL A 101 12.84 1.26 -6.65
C VAL A 101 11.36 1.50 -6.95
N LEU A 102 10.93 2.76 -6.88
CA LEU A 102 9.54 3.16 -7.16
C LEU A 102 9.16 2.85 -8.61
N GLN A 103 10.08 3.04 -9.56
CA GLN A 103 9.86 2.68 -10.96
C GLN A 103 9.62 1.17 -11.13
N ARG A 104 10.38 0.31 -10.44
CA ARG A 104 10.13 -1.14 -10.46
C ARG A 104 8.79 -1.53 -9.86
N VAL A 105 8.35 -0.84 -8.79
CA VAL A 105 6.98 -1.04 -8.26
C VAL A 105 5.97 -0.70 -9.34
N ARG A 106 6.16 0.42 -10.04
CA ARG A 106 5.23 0.90 -11.06
C ARG A 106 5.11 -0.08 -12.22
N GLU A 107 6.23 -0.55 -12.73
CA GLU A 107 6.30 -1.53 -13.83
C GLU A 107 5.65 -2.87 -13.45
N LYS A 108 5.72 -3.26 -12.18
CA LYS A 108 5.15 -4.51 -11.69
C LYS A 108 3.66 -4.41 -11.35
N ALA A 109 3.23 -3.27 -10.84
CA ALA A 109 1.86 -3.06 -10.37
C ALA A 109 0.92 -2.58 -11.47
N PHE A 110 1.35 -1.63 -12.31
CA PHE A 110 0.48 -0.94 -13.23
C PHE A 110 0.79 -1.32 -14.68
N PRO A 111 -0.24 -1.64 -15.49
CA PRO A 111 -0.09 -1.81 -16.93
C PRO A 111 0.53 -0.57 -17.59
N PRO A 112 1.28 -0.76 -18.71
CA PRO A 112 1.81 0.36 -19.48
C PRO A 112 0.71 1.32 -19.93
N GLY A 113 0.93 2.62 -19.74
CA GLY A 113 0.00 3.67 -20.16
C GLY A 113 -1.11 4.00 -19.18
N GLU A 114 -1.22 3.30 -18.05
CA GLU A 114 -2.15 3.70 -16.99
C GLU A 114 -1.68 4.97 -16.28
N ALA A 115 -2.63 5.88 -16.05
CA ALA A 115 -2.39 7.10 -15.32
C ALA A 115 -2.07 6.78 -13.86
N GLN A 116 -0.97 7.34 -13.36
CA GLN A 116 -0.50 7.15 -12.00
C GLN A 116 -0.51 8.51 -11.28
N LEU A 117 -0.89 8.55 -10.00
CA LEU A 117 -0.69 9.78 -9.23
C LEU A 117 0.81 10.00 -9.11
N SER A 118 1.15 11.27 -9.26
CA SER A 118 2.52 11.76 -9.28
C SER A 118 3.14 11.75 -7.90
N LEU A 119 2.35 12.06 -6.86
CA LEU A 119 2.76 11.95 -5.47
C LEU A 119 2.87 10.48 -5.09
N VAL A 120 3.87 10.15 -4.26
CA VAL A 120 4.07 8.88 -3.53
C VAL A 120 3.78 9.12 -2.05
N HIS A 121 2.92 8.30 -1.44
CA HIS A 121 2.58 8.41 -0.03
C HIS A 121 3.51 7.61 0.81
N VAL A 122 3.77 8.13 2.00
CA VAL A 122 4.56 7.48 3.00
C VAL A 122 3.81 7.54 4.31
N LEU A 123 3.40 6.37 4.78
CA LEU A 123 2.82 6.16 6.09
C LEU A 123 3.87 5.57 7.02
N ASP A 124 4.02 6.18 8.19
CA ASP A 124 4.82 5.65 9.28
C ASP A 124 3.91 5.43 10.49
N LEU A 125 3.87 4.18 10.96
CA LEU A 125 3.09 3.74 12.10
C LEU A 125 4.01 3.57 13.32
N GLN A 126 3.54 4.01 14.48
CA GLN A 126 4.15 3.61 15.74
C GLN A 126 4.02 2.10 15.96
N LYS A 127 4.78 1.59 16.92
CA LYS A 127 4.75 0.16 17.31
C LYS A 127 3.34 -0.34 17.64
N ASP A 128 2.51 0.51 18.24
CA ASP A 128 1.12 0.29 18.61
C ASP A 128 0.13 1.00 17.67
N GLY A 129 0.63 1.64 16.61
CA GLY A 129 -0.19 2.22 15.55
C GLY A 129 -0.82 1.13 14.68
N TYR A 130 -2.01 1.41 14.16
CA TYR A 130 -2.78 0.46 13.36
C TYR A 130 -3.73 1.16 12.39
N ILE A 131 -4.20 0.38 11.42
CA ILE A 131 -5.17 0.79 10.41
C ILE A 131 -6.45 -0.04 10.63
N LYS A 132 -7.59 0.63 10.83
CA LYS A 132 -8.91 0.00 10.95
C LYS A 132 -9.39 -0.50 9.59
N PRO A 133 -10.36 -1.44 9.56
CA PRO A 133 -10.98 -1.85 8.31
C PRO A 133 -11.59 -0.66 7.59
N HIS A 134 -11.15 -0.44 6.35
CA HIS A 134 -11.67 0.61 5.48
C HIS A 134 -11.53 0.16 4.01
N VAL A 135 -12.22 0.87 3.13
CA VAL A 135 -12.04 0.77 1.69
C VAL A 135 -11.54 2.12 1.23
N ASP A 136 -10.44 2.13 0.49
CA ASP A 136 -9.89 3.37 -0.03
C ASP A 136 -10.89 4.11 -0.91
N SER A 137 -10.86 5.44 -0.82
CA SER A 137 -11.80 6.28 -1.54
C SER A 137 -11.60 6.16 -3.05
N VAL A 138 -12.63 5.72 -3.78
CA VAL A 138 -12.64 5.66 -5.25
C VAL A 138 -12.34 6.99 -5.95
N LYS A 139 -12.44 8.12 -5.22
CA LYS A 139 -12.11 9.45 -5.73
C LYS A 139 -10.60 9.71 -5.81
N PHE A 140 -9.83 8.99 -4.99
CA PHE A 140 -8.38 9.21 -4.82
C PHE A 140 -7.57 7.95 -5.12
N CYS A 141 -8.20 6.78 -5.11
CA CYS A 141 -7.54 5.49 -5.15
C CYS A 141 -7.97 4.64 -6.35
N GLY A 142 -6.95 3.97 -6.89
CA GLY A 142 -6.87 2.51 -7.06
C GLY A 142 -8.03 1.65 -7.53
N SER A 143 -7.82 1.00 -8.66
CA SER A 143 -8.18 -0.39 -8.95
C SER A 143 -6.97 -1.15 -8.48
N THR A 144 -5.77 -0.61 -8.73
CA THR A 144 -4.53 -1.16 -8.26
C THR A 144 -3.99 -0.41 -7.05
N ILE A 145 -3.63 -1.17 -6.04
CA ILE A 145 -3.01 -0.74 -4.79
C ILE A 145 -1.61 -1.34 -4.80
N ALA A 146 -0.55 -0.58 -4.51
CA ALA A 146 0.79 -1.15 -4.44
C ALA A 146 1.61 -0.51 -3.33
N GLY A 147 2.04 -1.33 -2.36
CA GLY A 147 2.78 -0.86 -1.18
C GLY A 147 4.03 -1.69 -0.92
N ILE A 148 5.10 -1.00 -0.52
CA ILE A 148 6.33 -1.62 0.01
C ILE A 148 6.27 -1.56 1.54
N CYS A 149 6.53 -2.68 2.20
CA CYS A 149 6.64 -2.74 3.66
C CYS A 149 8.10 -2.54 4.09
N LEU A 150 8.36 -1.59 5.00
CA LEU A 150 9.69 -1.26 5.51
C LEU A 150 9.76 -1.53 7.03
N LEU A 151 10.98 -1.64 7.57
CA LEU A 151 11.31 -1.71 9.01
C LEU A 151 10.85 -2.98 9.74
N SER A 152 9.56 -3.31 9.72
CA SER A 152 8.95 -4.42 10.44
C SER A 152 7.82 -5.08 9.64
N SER A 153 7.62 -6.38 9.86
CA SER A 153 6.50 -7.11 9.28
C SER A 153 5.17 -6.71 9.91
N SER A 154 4.08 -6.79 9.16
CA SER A 154 2.72 -6.53 9.62
C SER A 154 1.74 -7.57 9.06
N VAL A 155 0.49 -7.56 9.54
CA VAL A 155 -0.59 -8.37 8.99
C VAL A 155 -1.65 -7.46 8.38
N MET A 156 -1.97 -7.69 7.12
CA MET A 156 -3.10 -7.06 6.44
C MET A 156 -4.26 -8.05 6.38
N ARG A 157 -5.42 -7.66 6.92
CA ARG A 157 -6.65 -8.45 6.85
C ARG A 157 -7.58 -7.86 5.81
N LEU A 158 -7.88 -8.63 4.78
CA LEU A 158 -8.90 -8.31 3.79
C LEU A 158 -10.21 -8.99 4.18
N VAL A 159 -11.30 -8.24 4.27
CA VAL A 159 -12.63 -8.75 4.62
C VAL A 159 -13.61 -8.31 3.55
N CYS A 160 -14.46 -9.23 3.08
CA CYS A 160 -15.52 -8.89 2.14
C CYS A 160 -16.57 -8.00 2.82
N VAL A 161 -16.84 -6.83 2.24
CA VAL A 161 -17.81 -5.86 2.77
C VAL A 161 -19.21 -6.47 2.92
N ASN A 162 -19.58 -7.35 2.00
CA ASN A 162 -20.90 -7.98 1.97
C ASN A 162 -20.96 -9.31 2.74
N ASN A 163 -19.81 -9.86 3.14
CA ASN A 163 -19.74 -11.12 3.88
C ASN A 163 -18.51 -11.16 4.82
N PRO A 164 -18.64 -10.75 6.09
CA PRO A 164 -17.52 -10.70 7.03
C PRO A 164 -16.85 -12.05 7.34
N GLU A 165 -17.51 -13.17 7.03
CA GLU A 165 -16.93 -14.51 7.17
C GLU A 165 -15.89 -14.80 6.07
N GLU A 166 -15.99 -14.11 4.94
CA GLU A 166 -15.01 -14.16 3.86
C GLU A 166 -13.87 -13.19 4.17
N ARG A 167 -12.76 -13.74 4.64
CA ARG A 167 -11.56 -12.98 4.98
C ARG A 167 -10.28 -13.69 4.57
N VAL A 168 -9.22 -12.91 4.38
CA VAL A 168 -7.86 -13.40 4.19
C VAL A 168 -6.91 -12.54 4.99
N ASP A 169 -6.08 -13.18 5.81
CA ASP A 169 -4.97 -12.54 6.50
C ASP A 169 -3.69 -12.75 5.69
N LEU A 170 -2.98 -11.65 5.42
CA LEU A 170 -1.72 -11.62 4.70
C LEU A 170 -0.62 -11.18 5.65
N LEU A 171 0.36 -12.04 5.87
CA LEU A 171 1.62 -11.61 6.44
C LEU A 171 2.34 -10.77 5.40
N LEU A 172 2.66 -9.52 5.74
CA LEU A 172 3.44 -8.61 4.93
C LEU A 172 4.84 -8.50 5.54
N PRO A 173 5.83 -9.27 5.07
CA PRO A 173 7.18 -9.20 5.60
C PRO A 173 7.80 -7.83 5.36
N ARG A 174 8.73 -7.44 6.23
CA ARG A 174 9.69 -6.37 5.92
C ARG A 174 10.31 -6.60 4.52
N ARG A 175 10.46 -5.54 3.73
CA ARG A 175 10.94 -5.50 2.34
C ARG A 175 10.03 -6.16 1.29
N SER A 176 8.79 -6.51 1.64
CA SER A 176 7.85 -7.08 0.68
C SER A 176 7.14 -6.01 -0.15
N LEU A 177 6.65 -6.41 -1.32
CA LEU A 177 5.69 -5.67 -2.14
C LEU A 177 4.36 -6.42 -2.11
N TYR A 178 3.28 -5.72 -1.77
CA TYR A 178 1.92 -6.21 -1.97
C TYR A 178 1.21 -5.42 -3.07
N ILE A 179 0.34 -6.10 -3.81
CA ILE A 179 -0.51 -5.48 -4.84
C ILE A 179 -1.95 -6.01 -4.68
N ILE A 180 -2.93 -5.12 -4.67
CA ILE A 180 -4.37 -5.44 -4.63
C ILE A 180 -5.02 -4.87 -5.91
N ARG A 181 -5.86 -5.65 -6.59
CA ARG A 181 -6.56 -5.32 -7.84
C ARG A 181 -8.02 -5.76 -7.82
#